data_AF-A0A8S9GGS1-F1
#
_entry.id   AF-A0A8S9GGS1-F1
#
_cell.length_a   1.000
_cell.length_b   1.000
_cell.length_c   1.000
_cell.angle_alpha   90.00
_cell.angle_beta   90.00
_cell.angle_gamma   90.00
#
_symmetry.space_group_name_H-M   'P 1'
#
loop_
_entity.id
_entity.type
_entity.pdbx_description
1 polymer ?
#
loop_
_entity_poly.entity_id
_entity_poly.type
_entity_poly.pdbx_seq_one_letter_code
_entity_poly.pdbx_strand_id
1 'polypeptide(L)'
;MKTSRSEQSGLFTRITFKRIIKNKSTEQFSGIPYPMTLLNCLLSAWYGLPFVSKDNTLVSTINGTGAVIETVYVLIFLFYAPKKEKAKIFGVFTAVLAVFATVALVSLFALHGNARKLFCGIAATVFSIIMYASPLSIMIPNGFGCALGTLQLILYVIYCGNKGEKSAGKDDKSLEMKVEEKKQNVVNGKQQEQQV
;
A
#
# COMPACT_ATOMS: atom_id res chain seq x y z
N MET A 1 -12.73 -25.39 28.86
CA MET A 1 -13.38 -24.45 27.92
C MET A 1 -12.30 -23.64 27.19
N LYS A 2 -11.57 -24.27 26.25
CA LYS A 2 -10.40 -23.70 25.56
C LYS A 2 -10.31 -24.31 24.14
N THR A 3 -11.39 -24.20 23.40
CA THR A 3 -11.50 -24.74 22.03
C THR A 3 -12.53 -23.90 21.29
N SER A 4 -12.11 -22.77 20.73
CA SER A 4 -12.93 -22.03 19.74
C SER A 4 -12.17 -20.96 18.96
N ARG A 5 -11.01 -20.47 19.45
CA ARG A 5 -10.28 -19.39 18.77
C ARG A 5 -9.43 -19.86 17.58
N SER A 6 -8.96 -21.11 17.56
CA SER A 6 -8.19 -21.69 16.43
C SER A 6 -9.06 -22.21 15.28
N GLU A 7 -10.29 -22.64 15.55
CA GLU A 7 -11.23 -23.07 14.51
C GLU A 7 -11.88 -21.88 13.78
N GLN A 8 -12.12 -20.76 14.47
CA GLN A 8 -12.63 -19.52 13.88
C GLN A 8 -11.66 -18.91 12.85
N SER A 9 -10.35 -18.87 13.14
CA SER A 9 -9.34 -18.34 12.20
C SER A 9 -9.15 -19.26 10.99
N GLY A 10 -9.18 -20.59 11.19
CA GLY A 10 -9.17 -21.57 10.11
C GLY A 10 -10.40 -21.47 9.20
N LEU A 11 -11.58 -21.21 9.76
CA LEU A 11 -12.83 -21.07 9.01
C LEU A 11 -12.82 -19.79 8.14
N PHE A 12 -12.40 -18.65 8.68
CA PHE A 12 -12.24 -17.41 7.92
C PHE A 12 -11.27 -17.58 6.74
N THR A 13 -10.16 -18.26 6.97
CA THR A 13 -9.13 -18.49 5.96
C THR A 13 -9.64 -19.43 4.87
N ARG A 14 -10.31 -20.54 5.24
CA ARG A 14 -10.89 -21.49 4.27
C ARG A 14 -12.05 -20.90 3.46
N ILE A 15 -12.91 -20.07 4.05
CA ILE A 15 -13.98 -19.36 3.32
C ILE A 15 -13.38 -18.36 2.34
N THR A 16 -12.33 -17.64 2.75
CA THR A 16 -11.61 -16.68 1.89
C THR A 16 -10.89 -17.39 0.74
N PHE A 17 -10.14 -18.46 1.00
CA PHE A 17 -9.49 -19.27 -0.03
C PHE A 17 -10.49 -19.95 -0.97
N LYS A 18 -11.59 -20.52 -0.46
CA LYS A 18 -12.64 -21.08 -1.30
C LYS A 18 -13.31 -20.01 -2.17
N ARG A 19 -13.50 -18.77 -1.66
CA ARG A 19 -14.01 -17.65 -2.45
C ARG A 19 -13.01 -17.19 -3.51
N ILE A 20 -11.72 -17.13 -3.21
CA ILE A 20 -10.65 -16.79 -4.17
C ILE A 20 -10.56 -17.82 -5.29
N ILE A 21 -10.55 -19.11 -4.94
CA ILE A 21 -10.50 -20.23 -5.90
C ILE A 21 -11.80 -20.30 -6.73
N LYS A 22 -12.97 -20.12 -6.11
CA LYS A 22 -14.28 -20.12 -6.79
C LYS A 22 -14.48 -18.89 -7.68
N ASN A 23 -13.93 -17.73 -7.31
CA ASN A 23 -14.02 -16.51 -8.10
C ASN A 23 -12.88 -16.38 -9.13
N LYS A 24 -11.88 -17.28 -9.13
CA LYS A 24 -10.60 -17.10 -9.87
C LYS A 24 -10.06 -15.67 -9.77
N SER A 25 -10.26 -15.01 -8.65
CA SER A 25 -10.10 -13.56 -8.54
C SER A 25 -8.92 -13.24 -7.65
N THR A 26 -7.77 -13.57 -8.21
CA THR A 26 -6.49 -12.86 -8.06
C THR A 26 -5.77 -12.72 -9.41
N GLU A 27 -6.42 -13.00 -10.56
CA GLU A 27 -5.74 -13.24 -11.87
C GLU A 27 -6.24 -12.44 -13.09
N GLN A 28 -7.05 -11.38 -12.93
CA GLN A 28 -7.29 -10.47 -14.05
C GLN A 28 -6.23 -9.38 -14.00
N PHE A 29 -5.11 -9.54 -14.72
CA PHE A 29 -4.34 -8.37 -15.16
C PHE A 29 -5.33 -7.47 -15.88
N SER A 30 -5.91 -6.52 -15.15
CA SER A 30 -6.90 -5.60 -15.68
C SER A 30 -6.24 -4.95 -16.88
N GLY A 31 -6.80 -5.07 -18.08
CA GLY A 31 -6.24 -4.43 -19.26
C GLY A 31 -6.46 -2.91 -19.27
N ILE A 32 -7.21 -2.38 -18.30
CA ILE A 32 -7.59 -0.96 -18.20
C ILE A 32 -6.39 -0.04 -17.91
N PRO A 33 -5.40 -0.39 -17.05
CA PRO A 33 -4.24 0.44 -16.80
C PRO A 33 -3.49 0.79 -18.09
N TYR A 34 -3.35 -0.11 -19.07
CA TYR A 34 -2.55 0.17 -20.28
C TYR A 34 -3.11 1.32 -21.14
N PRO A 35 -4.41 1.38 -21.52
CA PRO A 35 -4.95 2.57 -22.17
C PRO A 35 -4.92 3.82 -21.28
N MET A 36 -5.05 3.67 -19.95
CA MET A 36 -5.04 4.83 -19.05
C MET A 36 -3.65 5.44 -18.90
N THR A 37 -2.60 4.62 -18.78
CA THR A 37 -1.20 5.07 -18.80
C THR A 37 -0.85 5.67 -20.16
N LEU A 38 -1.36 5.08 -21.26
CA LEU A 38 -1.23 5.66 -22.59
C LEU A 38 -1.84 7.08 -22.67
N LEU A 39 -3.06 7.30 -22.13
CA LEU A 39 -3.67 8.63 -22.11
C LEU A 39 -2.78 9.64 -21.37
N ASN A 40 -2.25 9.25 -20.21
CA ASN A 40 -1.36 10.08 -19.43
C ASN A 40 -0.07 10.43 -20.18
N CYS A 41 0.54 9.43 -20.85
CA CYS A 41 1.72 9.63 -21.67
C CYS A 41 1.43 10.55 -22.86
N LEU A 42 0.31 10.37 -23.57
CA LEU A 42 -0.07 11.21 -24.70
C LEU A 42 -0.30 12.68 -24.28
N LEU A 43 -1.06 12.91 -23.20
CA LEU A 43 -1.31 14.27 -22.70
C LEU A 43 -0.03 14.95 -22.21
N SER A 44 0.82 14.23 -21.49
CA SER A 44 2.11 14.74 -21.01
C SER A 44 3.08 15.02 -22.16
N ALA A 45 3.10 14.13 -23.16
CA ALA A 45 3.92 14.30 -24.35
C ALA A 45 3.50 15.53 -25.15
N TRP A 46 2.19 15.73 -25.31
CA TRP A 46 1.61 16.89 -25.99
C TRP A 46 1.89 18.20 -25.28
N TYR A 47 1.72 18.23 -23.95
CA TYR A 47 2.09 19.37 -23.12
C TYR A 47 3.57 19.76 -23.29
N GLY A 48 4.46 18.78 -23.38
CA GLY A 48 5.90 19.00 -23.55
C GLY A 48 6.34 19.47 -24.94
N LEU A 49 5.47 19.47 -25.95
CA LEU A 49 5.85 19.88 -27.31
C LEU A 49 6.27 21.35 -27.33
N PRO A 50 7.30 21.74 -28.12
CA PRO A 50 7.88 23.09 -28.08
C PRO A 50 6.89 24.20 -28.47
N PHE A 51 5.86 23.88 -29.26
CA PHE A 51 4.79 24.83 -29.56
C PHE A 51 3.81 24.99 -28.39
N VAL A 52 3.61 23.99 -27.53
CA VAL A 52 2.75 24.09 -26.33
C VAL A 52 3.53 24.67 -25.15
N SER A 53 4.72 24.12 -24.86
CA SER A 53 5.61 24.56 -23.79
C SER A 53 7.07 24.47 -24.23
N LYS A 54 7.71 25.63 -24.43
CA LYS A 54 9.08 25.75 -24.97
C LYS A 54 10.14 25.04 -24.14
N ASP A 55 10.04 25.09 -22.81
CA ASP A 55 11.11 24.62 -21.92
C ASP A 55 10.96 23.16 -21.48
N ASN A 56 9.88 22.48 -21.88
CA ASN A 56 9.50 21.15 -21.37
C ASN A 56 9.67 20.04 -22.41
N THR A 57 10.54 20.22 -23.40
CA THR A 57 10.72 19.25 -24.50
C THR A 57 11.17 17.87 -24.01
N LEU A 58 11.92 17.79 -22.92
CA LEU A 58 12.31 16.50 -22.31
C LEU A 58 11.10 15.69 -21.81
N VAL A 59 10.06 16.38 -21.32
CA VAL A 59 8.79 15.71 -20.94
C VAL A 59 8.15 15.07 -22.16
N SER A 60 8.27 15.72 -23.33
CA SER A 60 7.76 15.20 -24.59
C SER A 60 8.49 13.93 -25.03
N THR A 61 9.82 13.89 -24.95
CA THR A 61 10.59 12.73 -25.42
C THR A 61 10.38 11.50 -24.55
N ILE A 62 10.41 11.68 -23.22
CA ILE A 62 10.24 10.58 -22.26
C ILE A 62 8.81 10.03 -22.36
N ASN A 63 7.80 10.90 -22.31
CA ASN A 63 6.40 10.45 -22.39
C ASN A 63 6.01 9.98 -23.80
N GLY A 64 6.61 10.53 -24.85
CA GLY A 64 6.42 10.05 -26.22
C GLY A 64 6.96 8.63 -26.39
N THR A 65 8.15 8.34 -25.86
CA THR A 65 8.69 6.98 -25.84
C THR A 65 7.80 6.04 -25.01
N GLY A 66 7.33 6.51 -23.85
CA GLY A 66 6.35 5.80 -23.03
C GLY A 66 5.06 5.49 -23.79
N ALA A 67 4.52 6.45 -24.55
CA ALA A 67 3.32 6.26 -25.35
C ALA A 67 3.50 5.20 -26.43
N VAL A 68 4.68 5.11 -27.06
CA VAL A 68 5.00 4.04 -28.02
C VAL A 68 4.97 2.68 -27.33
N ILE A 69 5.65 2.56 -26.18
CA ILE A 69 5.70 1.31 -25.40
C ILE A 69 4.29 0.89 -24.94
N GLU A 70 3.51 1.82 -24.39
CA GLU A 70 2.14 1.56 -23.93
C GLU A 70 1.21 1.19 -25.07
N THR A 71 1.36 1.82 -26.24
CA THR A 71 0.61 1.43 -27.44
C THR A 71 0.92 -0.02 -27.83
N VAL A 72 2.19 -0.43 -27.79
CA VAL A 72 2.58 -1.82 -28.05
C VAL A 72 1.92 -2.78 -27.05
N TYR A 73 1.91 -2.44 -25.75
CA TYR A 73 1.21 -3.24 -24.74
C TYR A 73 -0.29 -3.36 -25.00
N VAL A 74 -0.97 -2.26 -25.31
CA VAL A 74 -2.40 -2.28 -25.64
C VAL A 74 -2.65 -3.15 -26.88
N LEU A 75 -1.83 -3.05 -27.93
CA LEU A 75 -1.99 -3.86 -29.13
C LEU A 75 -1.80 -5.34 -28.84
N ILE A 76 -0.75 -5.73 -28.09
CA ILE A 76 -0.55 -7.12 -27.66
C ILE A 76 -1.76 -7.61 -26.88
N PHE A 77 -2.28 -6.83 -25.93
CA PHE A 77 -3.49 -7.18 -25.18
C PHE A 77 -4.68 -7.38 -26.12
N LEU A 78 -4.90 -6.47 -27.06
CA LEU A 78 -5.97 -6.53 -28.05
C LEU A 78 -5.83 -7.71 -29.02
N PHE A 79 -4.64 -8.28 -29.22
CA PHE A 79 -4.43 -9.49 -30.02
C PHE A 79 -4.68 -10.77 -29.24
N TYR A 80 -4.22 -10.86 -27.99
CA TYR A 80 -4.20 -12.14 -27.24
C TYR A 80 -5.36 -12.31 -26.25
N ALA A 81 -6.00 -11.24 -25.78
CA ALA A 81 -7.05 -11.34 -24.76
C ALA A 81 -8.32 -12.11 -25.21
N PRO A 82 -9.16 -12.63 -24.30
CA PRO A 82 -10.45 -13.21 -24.68
C PRO A 82 -11.40 -12.14 -25.27
N LYS A 83 -12.29 -12.53 -26.20
CA LYS A 83 -13.16 -11.60 -26.98
C LYS A 83 -13.92 -10.58 -26.10
N LYS A 84 -14.41 -11.01 -24.92
CA LYS A 84 -15.15 -10.14 -23.99
C LYS A 84 -14.28 -9.02 -23.41
N GLU A 85 -13.05 -9.35 -23.01
CA GLU A 85 -12.10 -8.38 -22.45
C GLU A 85 -11.51 -7.49 -23.56
N LYS A 86 -11.22 -8.06 -24.73
CA LYS A 86 -10.81 -7.31 -25.93
C LYS A 86 -11.81 -6.19 -26.26
N ALA A 87 -13.10 -6.50 -26.33
CA ALA A 87 -14.12 -5.50 -26.65
C ALA A 87 -14.16 -4.36 -25.64
N LYS A 88 -14.03 -4.68 -24.35
CA LYS A 88 -13.95 -3.67 -23.28
C LYS A 88 -12.71 -2.78 -23.42
N ILE A 89 -11.53 -3.38 -23.57
CA ILE A 89 -10.28 -2.62 -23.68
C ILE A 89 -10.21 -1.83 -24.98
N PHE A 90 -10.74 -2.37 -26.08
CA PHE A 90 -10.87 -1.65 -27.35
C PHE A 90 -11.76 -0.41 -27.18
N GLY A 91 -12.91 -0.55 -26.51
CA GLY A 91 -13.77 0.59 -26.18
C GLY A 91 -13.04 1.65 -25.36
N VAL A 92 -12.34 1.27 -24.29
CA VAL A 92 -11.54 2.20 -23.48
C VAL A 92 -10.43 2.86 -24.31
N PHE A 93 -9.71 2.09 -25.12
CA PHE A 93 -8.64 2.61 -25.99
C PHE A 93 -9.17 3.63 -27.00
N THR A 94 -10.31 3.36 -27.65
CA THR A 94 -10.95 4.33 -28.55
C THR A 94 -11.39 5.60 -27.82
N ALA A 95 -11.93 5.48 -26.61
CA ALA A 95 -12.30 6.65 -25.79
C ALA A 95 -11.06 7.47 -25.39
N VAL A 96 -9.96 6.82 -25.02
CA VAL A 96 -8.67 7.46 -24.71
C VAL A 96 -8.16 8.28 -25.90
N LEU A 97 -8.14 7.69 -27.10
CA LEU A 97 -7.72 8.40 -28.31
C LEU A 97 -8.65 9.58 -28.63
N ALA A 98 -9.96 9.43 -28.43
CA ALA A 98 -10.93 10.50 -28.63
C ALA A 98 -10.74 11.66 -27.64
N VAL A 99 -10.50 11.36 -26.35
CA VAL A 99 -10.20 12.38 -25.32
C VAL A 99 -8.91 13.12 -25.68
N PHE A 100 -7.84 12.39 -26.01
CA PHE A 100 -6.58 12.99 -26.42
C PHE A 100 -6.75 13.88 -27.65
N ALA A 101 -7.41 13.39 -28.70
CA ALA A 101 -7.68 14.15 -29.91
C ALA A 101 -8.48 15.42 -29.60
N THR A 102 -9.50 15.33 -28.74
CA THR A 102 -10.30 16.50 -28.34
C THR A 102 -9.44 17.55 -27.64
N VAL A 103 -8.61 17.16 -26.66
CA VAL A 103 -7.70 18.07 -25.97
C VAL A 103 -6.71 18.69 -26.97
N ALA A 104 -6.12 17.89 -27.86
CA ALA A 104 -5.19 18.35 -28.87
C ALA A 104 -5.83 19.36 -29.83
N LEU A 105 -7.01 19.06 -30.37
CA LEU A 105 -7.74 19.93 -31.28
C LEU A 105 -8.17 21.24 -30.61
N VAL A 106 -8.76 21.18 -29.41
CA VAL A 106 -9.10 22.40 -28.64
C VAL A 106 -7.86 23.24 -28.37
N SER A 107 -6.75 22.60 -28.00
CA SER A 107 -5.50 23.30 -27.74
C SER A 107 -4.93 23.99 -28.98
N LEU A 108 -5.11 23.41 -30.17
CA LEU A 108 -4.59 23.97 -31.43
C LEU A 108 -5.48 25.05 -32.02
N PHE A 109 -6.79 24.84 -32.02
CA PHE A 109 -7.73 25.70 -32.74
C PHE A 109 -8.38 26.76 -31.87
N ALA A 110 -8.59 26.50 -30.57
CA ALA A 110 -9.31 27.42 -29.69
C ALA A 110 -8.37 28.24 -28.78
N LEU A 111 -7.14 27.78 -28.52
CA LEU A 111 -6.25 28.38 -27.53
C LEU A 111 -4.91 28.81 -28.12
N HIS A 112 -4.40 29.96 -27.66
CA HIS A 112 -3.14 30.53 -28.11
C HIS A 112 -2.22 30.89 -26.94
N GLY A 113 -0.90 30.83 -27.17
CA GLY A 113 0.13 31.24 -26.22
C GLY A 113 0.00 30.58 -24.83
N ASN A 114 -0.04 31.42 -23.79
CA ASN A 114 -0.09 30.96 -22.39
C ASN A 114 -1.37 30.19 -22.04
N ALA A 115 -2.51 30.52 -22.66
CA ALA A 115 -3.77 29.81 -22.39
C ALA A 115 -3.68 28.34 -22.84
N ARG A 116 -3.05 28.07 -23.99
CA ARG A 116 -2.77 26.72 -24.50
C ARG A 116 -1.87 25.94 -23.54
N LYS A 117 -0.78 26.57 -23.08
CA LYS A 117 0.16 25.96 -22.13
C LYS A 117 -0.54 25.57 -20.83
N LEU A 118 -1.32 26.49 -20.25
CA LEU A 118 -2.03 26.26 -18.99
C LEU A 118 -3.10 25.17 -19.11
N PHE A 119 -3.91 25.21 -20.17
CA PHE A 119 -4.93 24.21 -20.43
C PHE A 119 -4.35 22.80 -20.57
N CYS A 120 -3.32 22.63 -21.41
CA CYS A 120 -2.67 21.33 -21.59
C CYS A 120 -1.97 20.85 -20.32
N GLY A 121 -1.33 21.76 -19.58
CA GLY A 121 -0.67 21.44 -18.32
C GLY A 121 -1.64 20.99 -17.22
N ILE A 122 -2.77 21.69 -17.07
CA ILE A 122 -3.82 21.29 -16.12
C ILE A 122 -4.43 19.95 -16.52
N ALA A 123 -4.74 19.76 -17.81
CA ALA A 123 -5.28 18.50 -18.30
C ALA A 123 -4.32 17.34 -17.98
N ALA A 124 -3.05 17.44 -18.38
CA ALA A 124 -2.04 16.42 -18.07
C ALA A 124 -1.94 16.14 -16.57
N THR A 125 -1.88 17.19 -15.74
CA THR A 125 -1.75 17.07 -14.28
C THR A 125 -2.95 16.38 -13.63
N VAL A 126 -4.18 16.77 -14.00
CA VAL A 126 -5.41 16.18 -13.46
C VAL A 126 -5.49 14.70 -13.80
N PHE A 127 -5.23 14.32 -15.04
CA PHE A 127 -5.23 12.92 -15.45
C PHE A 127 -4.12 12.11 -14.77
N SER A 128 -2.93 12.67 -14.60
CA SER A 128 -1.87 12.03 -13.80
C SER A 128 -2.32 11.76 -12.37
N ILE A 129 -2.89 12.76 -11.69
CA ILE A 129 -3.36 12.62 -10.30
C ILE A 129 -4.41 11.51 -10.21
N ILE A 130 -5.40 11.49 -11.10
CA ILE A 130 -6.45 10.46 -11.10
C ILE A 130 -5.85 9.07 -11.30
N MET A 131 -4.89 8.94 -12.22
CA MET A 131 -4.22 7.66 -12.50
C MET A 131 -3.44 7.14 -11.29
N TYR A 132 -2.68 8.02 -10.62
CA TYR A 132 -1.89 7.66 -9.44
C TYR A 132 -2.71 7.60 -8.15
N ALA A 133 -3.93 8.15 -8.10
CA ALA A 133 -4.78 8.10 -6.91
C ALA A 133 -5.10 6.67 -6.48
N SER A 134 -5.34 5.76 -7.44
CA SER A 134 -5.61 4.34 -7.15
C SER A 134 -4.47 3.65 -6.41
N PRO A 135 -3.20 3.64 -6.89
CA PRO A 135 -2.10 3.04 -6.15
C PRO A 135 -1.79 3.77 -4.83
N LEU A 136 -1.87 5.11 -4.78
CA LEU A 136 -1.65 5.86 -3.53
C LEU A 136 -2.67 5.50 -2.44
N SER A 137 -3.94 5.28 -2.80
CA SER A 137 -4.99 4.93 -1.84
C SER A 137 -4.74 3.63 -1.09
N ILE A 138 -4.00 2.70 -1.68
CA ILE A 138 -3.61 1.42 -1.08
C ILE A 138 -2.35 1.59 -0.24
N MET A 139 -1.42 2.45 -0.67
CA MET A 139 -0.13 2.63 -0.01
C MET A 139 -0.23 3.43 1.30
N ILE A 140 -1.14 4.41 1.38
CA ILE A 140 -1.36 5.23 2.58
C ILE A 140 -1.77 4.38 3.81
N PRO A 141 -2.84 3.56 3.77
CA PRO A 141 -3.21 2.74 4.93
C PRO A 141 -2.13 1.70 5.29
N ASN A 142 -1.41 1.18 4.29
CA ASN A 142 -0.31 0.24 4.52
C ASN A 142 0.88 0.92 5.21
N GLY A 143 1.21 2.15 4.84
CA GLY A 143 2.27 2.95 5.50
C GLY A 143 1.94 3.26 6.96
N PHE A 144 0.71 3.67 7.26
CA PHE A 144 0.25 3.86 8.64
C PHE A 144 0.24 2.54 9.42
N GLY A 145 -0.19 1.43 8.79
CA GLY A 145 -0.18 0.10 9.39
C GLY A 145 1.22 -0.38 9.75
N CYS A 146 2.22 -0.16 8.90
CA CYS A 146 3.62 -0.45 9.19
C CYS A 146 4.13 0.38 10.35
N ALA A 147 3.88 1.70 10.36
CA ALA A 147 4.32 2.58 11.44
C ALA A 147 3.71 2.18 12.81
N LEU A 148 2.41 1.89 12.84
CA LEU A 148 1.71 1.42 14.03
C LEU A 148 2.19 0.02 14.46
N GLY A 149 2.50 -0.87 13.50
CA GLY A 149 3.04 -2.21 13.77
C GLY A 149 4.44 -2.15 14.38
N THR A 150 5.32 -1.32 13.85
CA THR A 150 6.66 -1.07 14.42
C THR A 150 6.54 -0.44 15.81
N LEU A 151 5.64 0.52 15.99
CA LEU A 151 5.39 1.15 17.29
C LEU A 151 4.88 0.12 18.32
N GLN A 152 3.97 -0.77 17.95
CA GLN A 152 3.52 -1.86 18.82
C GLN A 152 4.66 -2.80 19.21
N LEU A 153 5.53 -3.18 18.27
CA LEU A 153 6.68 -4.04 18.54
C LEU A 153 7.66 -3.37 19.51
N ILE A 154 7.95 -2.09 19.31
CA ILE A 154 8.80 -1.30 20.21
C ILE A 154 8.18 -1.22 21.61
N LEU A 155 6.88 -0.89 21.71
CA LEU A 155 6.17 -0.88 22.99
C LEU A 155 6.14 -2.26 23.66
N TYR A 156 5.96 -3.34 22.90
CA TYR A 156 5.95 -4.70 23.43
C TYR A 156 7.30 -5.10 24.01
N VAL A 157 8.40 -4.78 23.31
CA VAL A 157 9.76 -5.03 23.78
C VAL A 157 10.05 -4.26 25.07
N ILE A 158 9.66 -2.98 25.14
CA ILE A 158 9.79 -2.16 26.36
C ILE A 158 8.93 -2.71 27.49
N TYR A 159 7.66 -3.08 27.23
CA TYR A 159 6.75 -3.63 28.23
C TYR A 159 7.22 -4.98 28.77
N CYS A 160 7.70 -5.88 27.90
CA CYS A 160 8.26 -7.17 28.31
C CYS A 160 9.57 -7.00 29.08
N GLY A 161 10.45 -6.07 28.68
CA GLY A 161 11.65 -5.72 29.45
C GLY A 161 11.28 -5.20 30.86
N ASN A 162 10.28 -4.33 30.95
CA ASN A 162 9.82 -3.76 32.21
C ASN A 162 9.07 -4.76 33.11
N LYS A 163 8.48 -5.83 32.56
CA LYS A 163 7.82 -6.89 33.34
C LYS A 163 8.82 -7.89 33.94
N GLY A 164 9.97 -8.09 33.30
CA GLY A 164 11.08 -8.89 33.84
C GLY A 164 11.70 -8.28 35.09
N GLU A 165 11.84 -6.96 35.12
CA GLU A 165 12.43 -6.22 36.25
C GLU A 165 11.48 -6.12 37.46
N LYS A 166 10.17 -5.98 37.22
CA LYS A 166 9.15 -5.89 38.29
C LYS A 166 8.82 -7.22 38.98
N SER A 167 9.03 -8.36 38.32
CA SER A 167 8.81 -9.69 38.92
C SER A 167 9.99 -10.14 39.79
N ALA A 168 11.24 -9.84 39.40
CA ALA A 168 12.41 -10.25 40.17
C ALA A 168 12.52 -9.60 41.56
N GLY A 169 12.14 -8.32 41.69
CA GLY A 169 12.25 -7.60 42.97
C GLY A 169 11.18 -7.94 44.02
N LYS A 170 10.08 -8.61 43.63
CA LYS A 170 8.98 -8.94 44.56
C LYS A 170 9.19 -10.30 45.25
N ASP A 171 9.84 -11.23 44.57
CA ASP A 171 10.09 -12.59 45.07
C ASP A 171 11.28 -12.63 46.02
N ASP A 172 12.33 -11.83 45.75
CA ASP A 172 13.53 -11.71 46.58
C ASP A 172 13.24 -11.17 47.99
N LYS A 173 12.47 -10.07 48.09
CA LYS A 173 12.03 -9.52 49.38
C LYS A 173 11.14 -10.46 50.20
N SER A 174 10.35 -11.31 49.54
CA SER A 174 9.51 -12.29 50.25
C SER A 174 10.31 -13.47 50.80
N LEU A 175 11.47 -13.77 50.20
CA LEU A 175 12.37 -14.83 50.65
C LEU A 175 13.26 -14.35 51.80
N GLU A 176 13.76 -13.11 51.75
CA GLU A 176 14.56 -12.55 52.85
C GLU A 176 13.78 -12.50 54.17
N MET A 177 12.51 -12.04 54.15
CA MET A 177 11.66 -12.04 55.36
C MET A 177 11.46 -13.46 55.94
N LYS A 178 11.35 -14.49 55.09
CA LYS A 178 11.20 -15.88 55.54
C LYS A 178 12.49 -16.45 56.14
N VAL A 179 13.65 -16.00 55.68
CA VAL A 179 14.94 -16.45 56.20
C VAL A 179 15.24 -15.81 57.55
N GLU A 180 14.91 -14.53 57.74
CA GLU A 180 15.05 -13.87 59.05
C GLU A 180 14.14 -14.49 60.11
N GLU A 181 12.87 -14.76 59.79
CA GLU A 181 11.93 -15.43 60.70
C GLU A 181 12.47 -16.80 61.14
N LYS A 182 13.07 -17.55 60.21
CA LYS A 182 13.67 -18.86 60.51
C LYS A 182 14.93 -18.74 61.37
N LYS A 183 15.77 -17.72 61.16
CA LYS A 183 16.95 -17.49 62.01
C LYS A 183 16.54 -17.14 63.43
N GLN A 184 15.53 -16.30 63.60
CA GLN A 184 15.08 -15.86 64.92
C GLN A 184 14.42 -17.00 65.70
N ASN A 185 13.63 -17.85 65.03
CA ASN A 185 13.07 -19.05 65.63
C ASN A 185 14.13 -20.09 66.01
N VAL A 186 15.20 -20.24 65.22
CA VAL A 186 16.32 -21.15 65.55
C VAL A 186 17.15 -20.62 66.72
N VAL A 187 17.36 -19.30 66.82
CA VAL A 187 18.08 -18.69 67.95
C VAL A 187 17.28 -18.82 69.24
N ASN A 188 15.97 -18.58 69.20
CA ASN A 188 15.09 -18.79 70.36
C ASN A 188 15.03 -20.27 70.79
N GLY A 189 15.02 -21.21 69.84
CA GLY A 189 14.99 -22.64 70.14
C GLY A 189 16.27 -23.13 70.85
N LYS A 190 17.45 -22.60 70.48
CA LYS A 190 18.71 -23.01 71.10
C LYS A 190 18.91 -22.48 72.52
N GLN A 191 18.26 -21.38 72.91
CA GLN A 191 18.31 -20.91 74.30
C GLN A 191 17.51 -21.78 75.26
N GLN A 192 16.51 -22.55 74.77
CA GLN A 192 15.76 -23.48 75.62
C GLN A 192 16.48 -24.80 75.88
N GLU A 193 17.43 -25.22 75.02
CA GLU A 193 18.15 -26.49 75.17
C GLU A 193 19.36 -26.42 76.13
N GLN A 194 19.71 -25.23 76.63
CA GLN A 194 20.87 -25.03 77.53
C GLN A 194 20.50 -24.81 79.01
N GLN A 195 19.23 -24.98 79.38
CA GLN A 195 18.75 -24.90 80.77
C GLN A 195 18.04 -26.18 81.28
N VAL A 196 18.27 -27.34 80.64
CA VAL A 196 17.84 -28.65 81.17
C VAL A 196 19.05 -29.52 81.49
#